data_AF-H5YD66-F1
#
_entry.id   AF-H5YD66-F1
#
_cell.length_a   1.000
_cell.length_b   1.000
_cell.length_c   1.000
_cell.angle_alpha   90.00
_cell.angle_beta   90.00
_cell.angle_gamma   90.00
#
_symmetry.space_group_name_H-M   'P 1'
#
loop_
_entity.id
_entity.type
_entity.pdbx_description
1 polymer ?
#
loop_
_entity_poly.entity_id
_entity_poly.type
_entity_poly.pdbx_seq_one_letter_code
_entity_poly.pdbx_strand_id
1 'polypeptide(L)'
;MIVTMTEECMRGMAKRLRKVLSGLGVELKHTVCLELAAKLCGFENWRHFCLRNPDEPLILLDDEVSDDEFATRDAFQMAALQAADLDAVARELLDRANPTGSWARQSEEAVTEYVGGNDPS
;
A
#
# COMPACT_ATOMS: atom_id res chain seq x y z
N MET A 1 6.31 -13.16 10.19
CA MET A 1 5.68 -12.32 11.26
C MET A 1 4.27 -12.00 10.81
N ILE A 2 3.22 -12.44 11.53
CA ILE A 2 1.84 -12.10 11.16
C ILE A 2 1.63 -10.62 11.43
N VAL A 3 1.60 -9.81 10.38
CA VAL A 3 1.27 -8.39 10.49
C VAL A 3 -0.23 -8.25 10.33
N THR A 4 -0.90 -7.98 11.44
CA THR A 4 -2.30 -7.59 11.44
C THR A 4 -2.41 -6.25 10.71
N MET A 5 -2.97 -6.25 9.48
CA MET A 5 -3.28 -4.98 8.81
C MET A 5 -4.24 -4.22 9.72
N THR A 6 -3.91 -3.02 10.17
CA THR A 6 -4.83 -2.21 10.99
C THR A 6 -5.56 -1.20 10.10
N GLU A 7 -6.63 -0.59 10.62
CA GLU A 7 -7.27 0.54 9.94
C GLU A 7 -6.28 1.68 9.66
N GLU A 8 -5.29 1.89 10.54
CA GLU A 8 -4.25 2.89 10.37
C GLU A 8 -3.32 2.56 9.20
N CYS A 9 -2.91 1.29 9.04
CA CYS A 9 -2.14 0.85 7.87
C CYS A 9 -2.90 1.13 6.56
N MET A 10 -4.18 0.80 6.52
CA MET A 10 -5.03 1.07 5.35
C MET A 10 -5.18 2.56 5.05
N ARG A 11 -5.35 3.40 6.07
CA ARG A 11 -5.39 4.86 5.89
C ARG A 11 -4.05 5.41 5.41
N GLY A 12 -2.93 4.86 5.89
CA GLY A 12 -1.59 5.14 5.38
C GLY A 12 -1.47 4.82 3.90
N MET A 13 -1.94 3.65 3.49
CA MET A 13 -1.97 3.22 2.08
C MET A 13 -2.81 4.15 1.22
N ALA A 14 -4.04 4.47 1.64
CA ALA A 14 -4.91 5.38 0.92
C ALA A 14 -4.30 6.78 0.74
N LYS A 15 -3.63 7.32 1.77
CA LYS A 15 -2.92 8.60 1.67
C LYS A 15 -1.79 8.55 0.64
N ARG A 16 -1.02 7.45 0.62
CA ARG A 16 0.09 7.29 -0.31
C ARG A 16 -0.39 7.14 -1.74
N LEU A 17 -1.39 6.29 -1.97
CA LEU A 17 -2.07 6.16 -3.26
C LEU A 17 -2.56 7.52 -3.75
N ARG A 18 -3.22 8.29 -2.89
CA ARG A 18 -3.66 9.65 -3.22
C ARG A 18 -2.51 10.57 -3.65
N LYS A 19 -1.39 10.53 -2.92
CA LYS A 19 -0.21 11.37 -3.23
C LYS A 19 0.40 10.97 -4.57
N VAL A 20 0.55 9.68 -4.85
CA VAL A 20 1.10 9.18 -6.11
C VAL A 20 0.15 9.51 -7.27
N LEU A 21 -1.14 9.20 -7.14
CA LEU A 21 -2.16 9.52 -8.14
C LEU A 21 -2.21 11.02 -8.45
N SER A 22 -2.17 11.86 -7.43
CA SER A 22 -2.12 13.32 -7.61
C SER A 22 -0.85 13.75 -8.37
N GLY A 23 0.29 13.11 -8.12
CA GLY A 23 1.53 13.33 -8.88
C GLY A 23 1.48 12.83 -10.33
N LEU A 24 0.55 11.92 -10.64
CA LEU A 24 0.28 11.41 -12.00
C LEU A 24 -0.87 12.15 -12.69
N GLY A 25 -1.39 13.23 -12.09
CA GLY A 25 -2.48 14.04 -12.65
C GLY A 25 -3.88 13.50 -12.38
N VAL A 26 -4.03 12.49 -11.53
CA VAL A 26 -5.32 11.90 -11.15
C VAL A 26 -5.72 12.35 -9.75
N GLU A 27 -6.73 13.23 -9.66
CA GLU A 27 -7.25 13.69 -8.38
C GLU A 27 -8.39 12.81 -7.88
N LEU A 28 -8.08 11.94 -6.91
CA LEU A 28 -9.09 11.14 -6.21
C LEU A 28 -9.35 11.66 -4.79
N LYS A 29 -10.61 11.48 -4.36
CA LYS A 29 -10.99 11.68 -2.96
C LYS A 29 -10.34 10.60 -2.09
N HIS A 30 -10.05 10.96 -0.84
CA HIS A 30 -9.46 10.03 0.13
C HIS A 30 -10.32 8.78 0.37
N THR A 31 -11.65 8.91 0.34
CA THR A 31 -12.59 7.77 0.45
C THR A 31 -12.44 6.79 -0.71
N VAL A 32 -12.28 7.28 -1.94
CA VAL A 32 -12.02 6.43 -3.11
C VAL A 32 -10.68 5.72 -2.99
N CYS A 33 -9.66 6.41 -2.46
CA CYS A 33 -8.35 5.80 -2.21
C CYS A 33 -8.40 4.71 -1.12
N LEU A 34 -9.29 4.82 -0.13
CA LEU A 34 -9.54 3.76 0.87
C LEU A 34 -10.21 2.55 0.25
N GLU A 35 -11.19 2.76 -0.63
CA GLU A 35 -11.80 1.65 -1.36
C GLU A 35 -10.81 0.96 -2.29
N LEU A 36 -9.97 1.73 -2.98
CA LEU A 36 -8.92 1.20 -3.83
C LEU A 36 -7.90 0.39 -3.03
N ALA A 37 -7.45 0.91 -1.89
CA ALA A 37 -6.55 0.20 -0.98
C ALA A 37 -7.16 -1.13 -0.50
N ALA A 38 -8.47 -1.15 -0.22
CA ALA A 38 -9.16 -2.36 0.24
C ALA A 38 -9.18 -3.41 -0.88
N LYS A 39 -9.51 -2.97 -2.11
CA LYS A 39 -9.47 -3.82 -3.30
C LYS A 39 -8.09 -4.36 -3.61
N LEU A 40 -7.05 -3.54 -3.49
CA LEU A 40 -5.66 -3.96 -3.68
C LEU A 40 -5.20 -5.00 -2.64
N CYS A 41 -5.85 -5.04 -1.48
CA CYS A 41 -5.63 -6.04 -0.44
C CYS A 41 -6.57 -7.26 -0.55
N GLY A 42 -7.35 -7.38 -1.62
CA GLY A 42 -8.27 -8.51 -1.84
C GLY A 42 -9.67 -8.34 -1.25
N PHE A 43 -9.99 -7.19 -0.66
CA PHE A 43 -11.33 -6.91 -0.13
C PHE A 43 -12.23 -6.26 -1.18
N GLU A 44 -13.51 -6.64 -1.21
CA GLU A 44 -14.50 -6.00 -2.08
C GLU A 44 -14.60 -4.48 -1.90
N ASN A 45 -14.56 -3.98 -0.67
CA ASN A 45 -14.64 -2.56 -0.33
C ASN A 45 -14.10 -2.26 1.08
N TRP A 46 -14.00 -0.97 1.44
CA TRP A 46 -13.56 -0.53 2.77
C TRP A 46 -14.44 -1.10 3.90
N ARG A 47 -15.75 -1.24 3.67
CA ARG A 47 -16.67 -1.78 4.68
C ARG A 47 -16.41 -3.26 4.93
N HIS A 48 -16.10 -4.03 3.90
CA HIS A 48 -15.73 -5.44 4.00
C HIS A 48 -14.42 -5.59 4.79
N PHE A 49 -13.45 -4.70 4.57
CA PHE A 49 -12.26 -4.60 5.42
C PHE A 49 -12.65 -4.33 6.89
N CYS A 50 -13.50 -3.35 7.19
CA CYS A 50 -13.91 -3.03 8.57
C CYS A 50 -14.71 -4.13 9.26
N LEU A 51 -15.45 -4.95 8.50
CA LEU A 51 -16.28 -6.04 9.02
C LEU A 51 -15.51 -7.34 9.21
N ARG A 52 -14.26 -7.43 8.75
CA ARG A 52 -13.46 -8.65 8.91
C ARG A 52 -13.14 -8.91 10.37
N ASN A 53 -12.82 -10.16 10.68
CA ASN A 53 -12.23 -10.50 11.97
C ASN A 53 -10.80 -9.93 12.05
N PRO A 54 -10.50 -9.03 13.01
CA PRO A 54 -9.16 -8.45 13.15
C PRO A 54 -8.11 -9.48 13.59
N ASP A 55 -8.56 -10.65 14.08
CA ASP A 55 -7.72 -11.78 14.47
C ASP A 55 -7.35 -12.70 13.30
N GLU A 56 -7.95 -12.50 12.12
CA GLU A 56 -7.65 -13.33 10.96
C GLU A 56 -6.33 -12.87 10.29
N PRO A 57 -5.36 -13.77 10.10
CA PRO A 57 -4.09 -13.42 9.51
C PRO A 57 -4.30 -12.99 8.06
N LEU A 58 -4.03 -11.72 7.79
CA LEU A 58 -3.93 -11.24 6.42
C LEU A 58 -2.52 -11.59 5.92
N ILE A 59 -2.43 -12.65 5.13
CA ILE A 59 -1.28 -12.86 4.24
C ILE A 59 -1.20 -11.59 3.41
N LEU A 60 -0.12 -10.80 3.49
CA LEU A 60 0.25 -9.74 2.52
C LEU A 60 1.42 -8.87 3.04
N LEU A 61 2.54 -9.50 3.40
CA LEU A 61 3.84 -8.79 3.39
C LEU A 61 4.81 -9.55 2.50
N ASP A 62 5.56 -8.78 1.71
CA ASP A 62 6.53 -9.26 0.72
C ASP A 62 7.62 -10.16 1.29
N ASP A 63 7.89 -10.04 2.59
CA ASP A 63 9.01 -10.71 3.28
C ASP A 63 8.88 -12.24 3.31
N GLU A 64 7.69 -12.80 3.06
CA GLU A 64 7.42 -14.24 3.18
C GLU A 64 6.69 -14.85 1.95
N VAL A 65 6.45 -14.09 0.87
CA VAL A 65 5.75 -14.62 -0.33
C VAL A 65 6.72 -15.14 -1.36
N SER A 66 6.39 -16.31 -1.94
CA SER A 66 7.14 -16.88 -3.07
C SER A 66 6.99 -16.01 -4.32
N ASP A 67 7.92 -16.13 -5.27
CA ASP A 67 7.87 -15.40 -6.56
C ASP A 67 6.53 -15.61 -7.31
N ASP A 68 5.97 -16.82 -7.21
CA ASP A 68 4.67 -17.19 -7.80
C ASP A 68 3.48 -16.49 -7.12
N GLU A 69 3.55 -16.33 -5.80
CA GLU A 69 2.54 -15.59 -5.01
C GLU A 69 2.65 -14.09 -5.26
N PHE A 70 3.88 -13.59 -5.43
CA PHE A 70 4.14 -12.22 -5.84
C PHE A 70 3.54 -11.94 -7.23
N ALA A 71 3.79 -12.81 -8.21
CA ALA A 71 3.25 -12.68 -9.56
C ALA A 71 1.71 -12.75 -9.59
N THR A 72 1.12 -13.68 -8.82
CA THR A 72 -0.34 -13.80 -8.70
C THR A 72 -0.95 -12.53 -8.12
N ARG A 73 -0.31 -11.95 -7.10
CA ARG A 73 -0.74 -10.70 -6.47
C ARG A 73 -0.57 -9.49 -7.39
N ASP A 74 0.55 -9.38 -8.10
CA ASP A 74 0.80 -8.30 -9.08
C ASP A 74 -0.29 -8.31 -10.16
N ALA A 75 -0.60 -9.50 -10.70
CA ALA A 75 -1.67 -9.66 -11.67
C ALA A 75 -3.06 -9.27 -11.11
N PHE A 76 -3.34 -9.66 -9.86
CA PHE A 76 -4.59 -9.28 -9.18
C PHE A 76 -4.69 -7.76 -8.97
N GLN A 77 -3.61 -7.12 -8.52
CA GLN A 77 -3.56 -5.67 -8.31
C GLN A 77 -3.70 -4.90 -9.62
N MET A 78 -3.04 -5.34 -10.69
CA MET A 78 -3.21 -4.77 -12.02
C MET A 78 -4.66 -4.89 -12.50
N ALA A 79 -5.29 -6.05 -12.36
CA ALA A 79 -6.70 -6.24 -12.73
C ALA A 79 -7.64 -5.34 -11.92
N ALA A 80 -7.39 -5.16 -10.62
CA ALA A 80 -8.16 -4.28 -9.76
C ALA A 80 -8.04 -2.79 -10.18
N LEU A 81 -6.85 -2.36 -10.60
CA LEU A 81 -6.61 -1.00 -11.10
C LEU A 81 -7.22 -0.78 -12.48
N GLN A 82 -7.15 -1.78 -13.37
CA GLN A 82 -7.82 -1.74 -14.66
C GLN A 82 -9.34 -1.63 -14.50
N ALA A 83 -9.95 -2.38 -13.58
CA ALA A 83 -11.37 -2.28 -13.26
C ALA A 83 -11.77 -0.92 -12.66
N ALA A 84 -10.80 -0.16 -12.15
CA ALA A 84 -10.98 1.20 -11.64
C ALA A 84 -10.65 2.30 -12.66
N ASP A 85 -10.45 1.94 -13.94
CA ASP A 85 -10.06 2.86 -15.04
C ASP A 85 -8.67 3.51 -14.84
N LEU A 86 -7.81 2.86 -14.05
CA LEU A 86 -6.45 3.35 -13.74
C LEU A 86 -5.36 2.59 -14.51
N ASP A 87 -5.70 1.83 -15.55
CA ASP A 87 -4.76 1.03 -16.36
C ASP A 87 -3.54 1.83 -16.82
N ALA A 88 -3.77 3.03 -17.35
CA ALA A 88 -2.71 3.91 -17.87
C ALA A 88 -1.66 4.32 -16.83
N VAL A 89 -2.02 4.32 -15.54
CA VAL A 89 -1.14 4.68 -14.43
C VAL A 89 -0.85 3.49 -13.50
N ALA A 90 -1.38 2.31 -13.79
CA ALA A 90 -1.40 1.19 -12.85
C ALA A 90 0.02 0.71 -12.50
N ARG A 91 0.88 0.53 -13.51
CA ARG A 91 2.25 0.07 -13.30
C ARG A 91 3.06 1.06 -12.47
N GLU A 92 2.97 2.34 -12.82
CA GLU A 92 3.71 3.39 -12.10
C GLU A 92 3.14 3.65 -10.71
N LEU A 93 1.84 3.47 -10.51
CA LEU A 93 1.20 3.53 -9.20
C LEU A 93 1.68 2.38 -8.31
N LEU A 94 1.72 1.14 -8.80
CA LEU A 94 2.20 -0.01 -8.04
C LEU A 94 3.68 0.12 -7.67
N ASP A 95 4.51 0.57 -8.60
CA ASP A 95 5.94 0.82 -8.38
C ASP A 95 6.19 1.90 -7.30
N ARG A 96 5.52 3.05 -7.40
CA ARG A 96 5.73 4.18 -6.49
C ARG A 96 4.98 4.07 -5.16
N ALA A 97 3.76 3.54 -5.17
CA ALA A 97 2.97 3.38 -3.95
C ALA A 97 3.40 2.15 -3.16
N ASN A 98 3.87 1.11 -3.86
CA ASN A 98 4.23 -0.19 -3.33
C ASN A 98 3.23 -0.68 -2.27
N PRO A 99 1.96 -0.96 -2.69
CA PRO A 99 0.86 -1.13 -1.76
C PRO A 99 0.97 -2.38 -0.87
N THR A 100 1.93 -3.26 -1.12
CA THR A 100 2.14 -4.53 -0.40
C THR A 100 3.59 -4.83 -0.06
N GLY A 101 4.54 -4.03 -0.53
CA GLY A 101 5.94 -4.13 -0.12
C GLY A 101 6.14 -3.63 1.31
N SER A 102 7.24 -4.08 1.92
CA SER A 102 7.55 -3.97 3.35
C SER A 102 7.12 -2.63 4.00
N TRP A 103 5.88 -2.64 4.51
CA TRP A 103 5.24 -1.49 5.18
C TRP A 103 5.86 -1.16 6.54
N ALA A 104 6.60 -2.12 7.11
CA ALA A 104 7.16 -2.04 8.46
C ALA A 104 8.30 -1.00 8.58
N ARG A 105 8.98 -0.61 7.49
CA ARG A 105 10.13 0.31 7.58
C ARG A 105 9.78 1.80 7.54
N GLN A 106 8.57 2.19 7.14
CA GLN A 106 8.23 3.61 7.02
C GLN A 106 7.76 4.27 8.32
N SER A 107 7.40 3.48 9.34
CA SER A 107 7.16 4.02 10.68
C SER A 107 8.44 4.16 11.51
N GLU A 108 9.56 3.59 11.05
CA GLU A 108 10.82 3.57 11.80
C GLU A 108 11.89 4.51 11.22
N GLU A 109 11.82 4.86 9.93
CA GLU A 109 12.72 5.87 9.31
C GLU A 109 12.15 7.31 9.39
N ALA A 110 11.40 7.60 10.45
CA ALA A 110 11.14 8.97 10.92
C ALA A 110 11.82 9.21 12.27
N VAL A 111 13.01 8.63 12.47
CA VAL A 111 13.94 9.06 13.51
C VAL A 111 15.17 9.62 12.82
N THR A 112 15.24 10.95 12.77
CA THR A 112 16.45 11.79 12.65
C THR A 112 17.74 11.04 12.35
N GLU A 113 18.13 11.00 11.08
CA GLU A 113 19.54 10.98 10.72
C GLU A 113 19.94 12.40 10.30
N TYR A 114 20.18 13.27 11.30
CA TYR A 114 21.02 14.45 11.10
C TYR A 114 22.47 13.98 11.26
N VAL A 115 23.01 13.32 10.23
CA VAL A 115 24.45 13.15 10.07
C VAL A 115 24.96 14.38 9.33
N GLY A 116 25.33 15.40 10.10
CA GLY A 116 26.38 16.35 9.75
C GLY A 116 27.30 16.37 10.97
N GLY A 117 28.48 15.78 10.94
CA GLY A 117 29.55 16.12 10.01
C GLY A 117 30.54 17.01 10.77
N ASN A 118 31.56 16.36 11.34
CA ASN A 118 32.84 16.88 11.86
C ASN A 118 33.09 18.40 11.89
N ASP A 119 33.61 18.88 13.02
CA ASP A 119 34.95 19.48 13.01
C ASP A 119 35.67 19.29 14.37
N PRO A 120 36.91 18.76 14.38
CA PRO A 120 37.83 18.85 15.50
C PRO A 120 38.80 20.02 15.32
N SER A 121 38.87 20.92 16.30
CA SER A 121 40.03 21.79 16.58
C SER A 121 40.00 22.31 18.02
#